data_AF-A0A6B0R166-F1
#
_entry.id   AF-A0A6B0R166-F1
#
_cell.length_a   1.000
_cell.length_b   1.000
_cell.length_c   1.000
_cell.angle_alpha   90.00
_cell.angle_beta   90.00
_cell.angle_gamma   90.00
#
_symmetry.space_group_name_H-M   'P 1'
#
loop_
_entity.id
_entity.type
_entity.pdbx_description
1 polymer ?
#
loop_
_entity_poly.entity_id
_entity_poly.type
_entity_poly.pdbx_seq_one_letter_code
_entity_poly.pdbx_strand_id
1 'polypeptide(L)'
;MYFMVGHRVNYYIFTHWPDYVPRIPLQKGQQIVILKVQSCANWQEISMHRMEGIRNFTEQRFYEEVNYLICANVDMKFSDHVGMEILSSLFGTLHSDFYELSQESFPYERQPQSQAHIPDDEGDFYYTGALFVGSMPEVYKPTKACHEMMVVDQANHIEAMRNDESHLNKYLLYHKPTKIISPEYMWTEQKSKGIWDEQKPGLPYNIKRIRFKTVNLKLPRNQDLPKEASRKDSERGDGQAVIFLRTLN
;
A
#
# COMPACT_ATOMS: atom_id res chain seq x y z
N MET A 1 -4.58 19.46 -7.02
CA MET A 1 -5.18 18.35 -6.25
C MET A 1 -5.55 17.26 -7.25
N TYR A 2 -5.14 16.02 -6.99
CA TYR A 2 -5.13 14.97 -8.03
C TYR A 2 -6.09 13.81 -7.77
N PHE A 3 -6.43 13.59 -6.50
CA PHE A 3 -7.14 12.40 -6.05
C PHE A 3 -8.63 12.67 -5.88
N MET A 4 -9.46 11.93 -6.62
CA MET A 4 -10.93 11.86 -6.46
C MET A 4 -11.61 13.23 -6.39
N VAL A 5 -11.12 14.16 -7.21
CA VAL A 5 -11.61 15.54 -7.28
C VAL A 5 -13.09 15.52 -7.64
N GLY A 6 -13.91 16.22 -6.86
CA GLY A 6 -15.37 16.26 -7.03
C GLY A 6 -16.14 15.18 -6.27
N HIS A 7 -15.46 14.24 -5.61
CA HIS A 7 -16.07 13.17 -4.81
C HIS A 7 -15.84 13.36 -3.31
N ARG A 8 -16.63 12.66 -2.48
CA ARG A 8 -16.47 12.69 -1.02
C ARG A 8 -15.33 11.75 -0.61
N VAL A 9 -14.39 12.28 0.16
CA VAL A 9 -13.16 11.55 0.54
C VAL A 9 -12.98 11.63 2.05
N ASN A 10 -12.75 10.47 2.66
CA ASN A 10 -12.39 10.37 4.07
C ASN A 10 -10.95 9.86 4.15
N TYR A 11 -10.01 10.70 4.58
CA TYR A 11 -8.63 10.28 4.80
C TYR A 11 -8.51 9.72 6.21
N TYR A 12 -8.12 8.46 6.39
CA TYR A 12 -7.91 7.88 7.71
C TYR A 12 -6.42 7.65 7.95
N ILE A 13 -5.86 8.43 8.86
CA ILE A 13 -4.44 8.42 9.13
C ILE A 13 -4.20 7.55 10.35
N PHE A 14 -3.50 6.43 10.15
CA PHE A 14 -3.11 5.52 11.21
C PHE A 14 -1.76 5.97 11.75
N THR A 15 -1.73 6.39 13.00
CA THR A 15 -0.49 6.90 13.60
C THR A 15 -0.44 6.67 15.11
N HIS A 16 0.75 6.44 15.63
CA HIS A 16 1.02 6.43 17.07
C HIS A 16 1.28 7.86 17.60
N TRP A 17 1.47 8.84 16.71
CA TRP A 17 1.67 10.27 17.01
C TRP A 17 0.57 11.17 16.39
N PRO A 18 -0.66 11.18 16.94
CA PRO A 18 -1.75 12.01 16.41
C PRO A 18 -1.41 13.51 16.31
N ASP A 19 -0.65 14.03 17.27
CA ASP A 19 -0.32 15.46 17.36
C ASP A 19 0.65 15.92 16.26
N TYR A 20 1.33 14.98 15.58
CA TYR A 20 2.27 15.25 14.50
C TYR A 20 1.61 15.23 13.11
N VAL A 21 0.32 14.92 13.03
CA VAL A 21 -0.42 14.95 11.77
C VAL A 21 -0.58 16.42 11.34
N PRO A 22 -0.04 16.82 10.17
CA PRO A 22 -0.09 18.21 9.74
C PRO A 22 -1.53 18.64 9.44
N ARG A 23 -1.84 19.91 9.73
CA ARG A 23 -3.11 20.53 9.34
C ARG A 23 -3.07 20.87 7.86
N ILE A 24 -3.77 20.08 7.05
CA ILE A 24 -3.83 20.26 5.60
C ILE A 24 -5.17 20.92 5.23
N PRO A 25 -5.18 21.97 4.39
CA PRO A 25 -6.41 22.51 3.84
C PRO A 25 -7.18 21.45 3.03
N LEU A 26 -8.43 21.19 3.39
CA LEU A 26 -9.29 20.20 2.75
C LEU A 26 -10.33 20.87 1.84
N GLN A 27 -10.69 20.20 0.75
CA GLN A 27 -11.80 20.66 -0.09
C GLN A 27 -13.17 20.29 0.51
N LYS A 28 -14.22 20.94 0.01
CA LYS A 28 -15.60 20.60 0.38
C LYS A 28 -15.85 19.11 0.13
N GLY A 29 -16.38 18.41 1.14
CA GLY A 29 -16.66 16.97 1.07
C GLY A 29 -15.46 16.08 1.41
N GLN A 30 -14.32 16.66 1.78
CA GLN A 30 -13.16 15.94 2.30
C GLN A 30 -13.05 16.10 3.82
N GLN A 31 -12.65 15.03 4.50
CA GLN A 31 -12.32 15.05 5.93
C GLN A 31 -11.09 14.19 6.22
N ILE A 32 -10.37 14.54 7.28
CA ILE A 32 -9.31 13.72 7.85
C ILE A 32 -9.81 13.18 9.19
N VAL A 33 -9.64 11.88 9.38
CA VAL A 33 -9.91 11.16 10.62
C VAL A 33 -8.59 10.55 11.08
N ILE A 34 -8.17 10.87 12.29
CA ILE A 34 -6.93 10.32 12.86
C ILE A 34 -7.30 9.11 13.71
N LEU A 35 -6.69 7.97 13.41
CA LEU A 35 -6.87 6.71 14.12
C LEU A 35 -5.57 6.40 14.86
N LYS A 36 -5.62 6.48 16.19
CA LYS A 36 -4.46 6.17 17.03
C LYS A 36 -4.20 4.67 17.02
N VAL A 37 -2.98 4.28 16.67
CA VAL A 37 -2.51 2.89 16.74
C VAL A 37 -1.32 2.76 17.68
N GLN A 38 -0.97 1.53 18.03
CA GLN A 38 0.21 1.24 18.83
C GLN A 38 1.48 1.46 18.00
N SER A 39 2.58 1.82 18.67
CA SER A 39 3.90 1.82 18.05
C SER A 39 4.37 0.37 17.87
N CYS A 40 5.07 0.11 16.77
CA CYS A 40 5.60 -1.20 16.40
C CYS A 40 7.13 -1.14 16.46
N ALA A 41 7.79 -2.23 16.82
CA ALA A 41 9.24 -2.23 17.04
C ALA A 41 10.05 -2.38 15.75
N ASN A 42 9.44 -2.92 14.70
CA ASN A 42 10.10 -3.22 13.43
C ASN A 42 9.10 -3.16 12.25
N TRP A 43 9.63 -3.17 11.03
CA TRP A 43 8.84 -3.06 9.81
C TRP A 43 7.87 -4.24 9.60
N GLN A 44 8.21 -5.41 10.10
CA GLN A 44 7.39 -6.62 10.01
C GLN A 44 6.09 -6.48 10.80
N GLU A 45 6.21 -6.01 12.04
CA GLU A 45 5.06 -5.69 12.89
C GLU A 45 4.22 -4.59 12.25
N ILE A 46 4.83 -3.55 11.70
CA ILE A 46 4.14 -2.48 10.97
C ILE A 46 3.30 -3.03 9.81
N SER A 47 3.86 -3.96 9.02
CA SER A 47 3.18 -4.61 7.91
C SER A 47 1.99 -5.48 8.36
N MET A 48 2.17 -6.25 9.43
CA MET A 48 1.11 -7.09 10.00
C MET A 48 -0.02 -6.27 10.63
N HIS A 49 0.34 -5.27 11.44
CA HIS A 49 -0.61 -4.37 12.07
C HIS A 49 -1.37 -3.50 11.07
N ARG A 50 -0.82 -3.29 9.86
CA ARG A 50 -1.56 -2.66 8.75
C ARG A 50 -2.80 -3.47 8.39
N MET A 51 -2.60 -4.77 8.11
CA MET A 51 -3.69 -5.67 7.72
C MET A 51 -4.69 -5.85 8.87
N GLU A 52 -4.19 -6.01 10.10
CA GLU A 52 -5.01 -6.08 11.31
C GLU A 52 -5.82 -4.80 11.53
N GLY A 53 -5.17 -3.63 11.43
CA GLY A 53 -5.81 -2.33 11.62
C GLY A 53 -6.92 -2.10 10.59
N ILE A 54 -6.63 -2.33 9.31
CA ILE A 54 -7.63 -2.22 8.25
C ILE A 54 -8.80 -3.17 8.53
N ARG A 55 -8.53 -4.44 8.87
CA ARG A 55 -9.55 -5.43 9.23
C ARG A 55 -10.43 -4.95 10.39
N ASN A 56 -9.84 -4.52 11.50
CA ASN A 56 -10.55 -4.12 12.71
C ASN A 56 -11.40 -2.86 12.50
N PHE A 57 -10.84 -1.82 11.87
CA PHE A 57 -11.61 -0.60 11.59
C PHE A 57 -12.63 -0.79 10.47
N THR A 58 -12.43 -1.77 9.59
CA THR A 58 -13.49 -2.17 8.65
C THR A 58 -14.71 -2.66 9.40
N GLU A 59 -14.54 -3.62 10.31
CA GLU A 59 -15.62 -4.17 11.13
C GLU A 59 -16.28 -3.12 12.02
N GLN A 60 -15.49 -2.22 12.60
CA GLN A 60 -15.99 -1.24 13.57
C GLN A 60 -16.62 0.00 12.94
N ARG A 61 -16.23 0.36 11.70
CA ARG A 61 -16.45 1.72 11.19
C ARG A 61 -16.67 1.82 9.69
N PHE A 62 -15.80 1.23 8.87
CA PHE A 62 -15.79 1.56 7.44
C PHE A 62 -17.01 1.06 6.68
N TYR A 63 -17.67 -0.01 7.14
CA TYR A 63 -18.93 -0.49 6.56
C TYR A 63 -20.03 0.58 6.50
N GLU A 64 -20.06 1.51 7.44
CA GLU A 64 -21.10 2.54 7.53
C GLU A 64 -20.68 3.87 6.88
N GLU A 65 -19.38 4.09 6.72
CA GLU A 65 -18.82 5.39 6.35
C GLU A 65 -18.45 5.49 4.86
N VAL A 66 -18.09 4.39 4.20
CA VAL A 66 -17.51 4.42 2.85
C VAL A 66 -17.97 3.25 1.97
N ASN A 67 -17.89 3.45 0.65
CA ASN A 67 -18.24 2.43 -0.35
C ASN A 67 -17.01 1.73 -0.90
N TYR A 68 -15.88 2.44 -0.93
CA TYR A 68 -14.59 1.95 -1.40
C TYR A 68 -13.49 2.32 -0.41
N LEU A 69 -12.52 1.44 -0.26
CA LEU A 69 -11.32 1.66 0.53
C LEU A 69 -10.10 1.65 -0.40
N ILE A 70 -9.19 2.62 -0.25
CA ILE A 70 -7.92 2.73 -0.98
C ILE A 70 -6.75 2.68 0.02
N CYS A 71 -6.16 1.52 0.19
CA CYS A 71 -4.98 1.37 1.03
C CYS A 71 -3.73 1.78 0.24
N ALA A 72 -3.02 2.79 0.72
CA ALA A 72 -1.81 3.30 0.09
C ALA A 72 -0.66 3.42 1.11
N ASN A 73 0.59 3.34 0.67
CA ASN A 73 1.70 3.70 1.54
C ASN A 73 1.81 5.23 1.72
N VAL A 74 2.33 5.68 2.88
CA VAL A 74 2.48 7.12 3.17
C VAL A 74 3.64 7.76 2.42
N ASP A 75 4.64 6.98 2.04
CA ASP A 75 5.85 7.42 1.34
C ASP A 75 5.60 7.62 -0.15
N MET A 76 4.37 8.01 -0.50
CA MET A 76 3.92 8.20 -1.86
C MET A 76 3.27 9.58 -2.06
N LYS A 77 3.35 10.08 -3.30
CA LYS A 77 2.83 11.39 -3.71
C LYS A 77 2.06 11.29 -5.01
N PHE A 78 0.83 11.82 -5.00
CA PHE A 78 0.06 12.03 -6.22
C PHE A 78 0.73 13.11 -7.09
N SER A 79 0.99 12.76 -8.35
CA SER A 79 1.69 13.59 -9.34
C SER A 79 0.83 13.89 -10.58
N ASP A 80 -0.25 13.14 -10.78
CA ASP A 80 -1.25 13.34 -11.84
C ASP A 80 -2.59 12.74 -11.39
N HIS A 81 -3.64 12.89 -12.19
CA HIS A 81 -5.01 12.47 -11.92
C HIS A 81 -5.12 10.99 -11.48
N VAL A 82 -5.81 10.78 -10.36
CA VAL A 82 -6.28 9.48 -9.86
C VAL A 82 -7.74 9.66 -9.44
N GLY A 83 -8.66 9.19 -10.27
CA GLY A 83 -10.10 9.34 -10.09
C GLY A 83 -10.83 8.00 -10.04
N MET A 84 -12.13 8.05 -10.30
CA MET A 84 -13.04 6.90 -10.22
C MET A 84 -12.63 5.73 -11.12
N GLU A 85 -11.74 5.93 -12.11
CA GLU A 85 -11.24 4.89 -13.00
C GLU A 85 -10.54 3.74 -12.27
N ILE A 86 -9.98 3.97 -11.08
CA ILE A 86 -9.33 2.89 -10.29
C ILE A 86 -10.31 2.06 -9.47
N LEU A 87 -11.57 2.49 -9.31
CA LEU A 87 -12.53 1.79 -8.47
C LEU A 87 -13.00 0.48 -9.12
N SER A 88 -13.03 -0.59 -8.33
CA SER A 88 -13.50 -1.92 -8.71
C SER A 88 -13.83 -2.71 -7.44
N SER A 89 -14.49 -3.86 -7.56
CA SER A 89 -14.78 -4.73 -6.41
C SER A 89 -13.51 -5.18 -5.69
N LEU A 90 -12.55 -5.69 -6.44
CA LEU A 90 -11.22 -6.06 -5.95
C LEU A 90 -10.21 -5.73 -7.03
N PHE A 91 -9.08 -5.12 -6.68
CA PHE A 91 -8.08 -4.82 -7.69
C PHE A 91 -6.66 -5.05 -7.18
N GLY A 92 -5.74 -5.33 -8.10
CA GLY A 92 -4.30 -5.37 -7.85
C GLY A 92 -3.56 -4.32 -8.68
N THR A 93 -2.61 -3.63 -8.07
CA THR A 93 -1.69 -2.72 -8.78
C THR A 93 -0.46 -3.49 -9.20
N LEU A 94 -0.07 -3.41 -10.48
CA LEU A 94 1.20 -4.00 -10.94
C LEU A 94 2.39 -3.31 -10.29
N HIS A 95 3.34 -4.09 -9.79
CA HIS A 95 4.55 -3.53 -9.22
C HIS A 95 5.46 -2.95 -10.32
N SER A 96 5.87 -1.68 -10.19
CA SER A 96 6.67 -0.99 -11.21
C SER A 96 7.99 -1.67 -11.53
N ASP A 97 8.57 -2.42 -10.60
CA ASP A 97 9.83 -3.12 -10.85
C ASP A 97 9.68 -4.40 -11.67
N PHE A 98 8.52 -5.07 -11.59
CA PHE A 98 8.35 -6.44 -12.10
C PHE A 98 7.38 -6.55 -13.29
N TYR A 99 6.62 -5.51 -13.65
CA TYR A 99 5.53 -5.59 -14.65
C TYR A 99 5.94 -5.99 -16.08
N GLU A 100 7.22 -5.93 -16.43
CA GLU A 100 7.75 -6.36 -17.75
C GLU A 100 8.52 -7.68 -17.68
N LEU A 101 8.66 -8.25 -16.48
CA LEU A 101 9.43 -9.48 -16.27
C LEU A 101 8.54 -10.71 -16.43
N SER A 102 9.18 -11.86 -16.68
CA SER A 102 8.51 -13.16 -16.65
C SER A 102 8.18 -13.56 -15.22
N GLN A 103 7.18 -14.44 -15.09
CA GLN A 103 6.72 -15.01 -13.83
C GLN A 103 7.84 -15.63 -12.98
N GLU A 104 8.83 -16.26 -13.64
CA GLU A 104 10.00 -16.88 -13.01
C GLU A 104 10.87 -15.85 -12.24
N SER A 105 10.81 -14.58 -12.62
CA SER A 105 11.58 -13.49 -12.01
C SER A 105 10.83 -12.78 -10.89
N PHE A 106 9.58 -13.15 -10.61
CA PHE A 106 8.79 -12.54 -9.57
C PHE A 106 9.27 -12.98 -8.18
N PRO A 107 9.46 -12.05 -7.23
CA PRO A 107 9.92 -12.36 -5.88
C PRO A 107 8.76 -12.85 -5.01
N TYR A 108 8.04 -13.87 -5.48
CA TYR A 108 7.06 -14.58 -4.67
C TYR A 108 7.75 -15.32 -3.53
N GLU A 109 6.96 -15.67 -2.50
CA GLU A 109 7.44 -16.58 -1.48
C GLU A 109 7.57 -17.99 -2.06
N ARG A 110 8.78 -18.56 -1.99
CA ARG A 110 9.11 -19.87 -2.56
C ARG A 110 9.30 -20.95 -1.49
N GLN A 111 9.37 -20.60 -0.22
CA GLN A 111 9.44 -21.55 0.89
C GLN A 111 8.08 -22.23 1.08
N PRO A 112 7.95 -23.55 0.85
CA PRO A 112 6.65 -24.25 0.92
C PRO A 112 5.99 -24.24 2.31
N GLN A 113 6.75 -23.93 3.35
CA GLN A 113 6.26 -23.85 4.72
C GLN A 113 5.47 -22.56 4.99
N SER A 114 5.70 -21.50 4.21
CA SER A 114 4.96 -20.24 4.35
C SER A 114 3.56 -20.35 3.76
N GLN A 115 2.59 -19.72 4.41
CA GLN A 115 1.24 -19.53 3.87
C GLN A 115 1.23 -18.69 2.59
N ALA A 116 2.24 -17.84 2.37
CA ALA A 116 2.38 -17.03 1.17
C ALA A 116 2.98 -17.80 -0.02
N HIS A 117 3.34 -19.09 0.14
CA HIS A 117 4.04 -19.86 -0.88
C HIS A 117 3.30 -19.91 -2.23
N ILE A 118 3.99 -19.57 -3.31
CA ILE A 118 3.53 -19.76 -4.68
C ILE A 118 4.53 -20.69 -5.40
N PRO A 119 4.08 -21.81 -6.02
CA PRO A 119 4.93 -22.68 -6.82
C PRO A 119 5.59 -21.97 -8.01
N ASP A 120 6.73 -22.47 -8.47
CA ASP A 120 7.51 -21.84 -9.55
C ASP A 120 6.73 -21.74 -10.87
N ASP A 121 5.84 -22.70 -11.12
CA ASP A 121 4.97 -22.77 -12.31
C ASP A 121 3.64 -22.00 -12.16
N GLU A 122 3.39 -21.36 -11.01
CA GLU A 122 2.20 -20.54 -10.76
C GLU A 122 2.48 -19.02 -10.64
N GLY A 123 1.50 -18.20 -11.07
CA GLY A 123 1.55 -16.73 -10.98
C GLY A 123 1.04 -16.04 -12.24
N ASP A 124 0.20 -15.01 -12.10
CA ASP A 124 -0.23 -14.20 -13.26
C ASP A 124 0.61 -12.91 -13.36
N PHE A 125 0.68 -12.15 -12.26
CA PHE A 125 1.33 -10.85 -12.17
C PHE A 125 1.87 -10.64 -10.76
N TYR A 126 2.97 -9.89 -10.65
CA TYR A 126 3.44 -9.44 -9.36
C TYR A 126 2.77 -8.11 -8.96
N TYR A 127 1.87 -8.19 -7.99
CA TYR A 127 1.13 -7.06 -7.45
C TYR A 127 1.89 -6.40 -6.30
N THR A 128 1.75 -5.08 -6.16
CA THR A 128 2.33 -4.35 -5.03
C THR A 128 1.40 -4.25 -3.83
N GLY A 129 1.97 -4.39 -2.63
CA GLY A 129 1.31 -4.08 -1.36
C GLY A 129 1.22 -2.59 -1.07
N ALA A 130 1.79 -1.72 -1.91
CA ALA A 130 1.81 -0.27 -1.70
C ALA A 130 0.51 0.43 -2.12
N LEU A 131 -0.32 -0.22 -2.95
CA LEU A 131 -1.62 0.32 -3.37
C LEU A 131 -2.61 -0.80 -3.70
N PHE A 132 -3.69 -0.90 -2.92
CA PHE A 132 -4.84 -1.77 -3.20
C PHE A 132 -6.17 -1.11 -2.81
N VAL A 133 -7.27 -1.54 -3.42
CA VAL A 133 -8.61 -0.90 -3.39
C VAL A 133 -9.59 -2.06 -3.49
N GLY A 134 -10.73 -1.87 -2.86
CA GLY A 134 -11.91 -2.62 -3.24
C GLY A 134 -13.14 -1.89 -2.80
N SER A 135 -14.28 -2.36 -3.30
CA SER A 135 -15.56 -2.01 -2.70
C SER A 135 -15.68 -2.69 -1.34
N MET A 136 -16.46 -2.12 -0.45
CA MET A 136 -16.96 -2.85 0.72
C MET A 136 -18.03 -3.86 0.26
N PRO A 137 -18.05 -5.11 0.73
CA PRO A 137 -17.13 -5.76 1.69
C PRO A 137 -15.87 -6.38 1.06
N GLU A 138 -15.73 -6.37 -0.27
CA GLU A 138 -14.69 -7.12 -0.99
C GLU A 138 -13.25 -6.82 -0.55
N VAL A 139 -12.93 -5.56 -0.24
CA VAL A 139 -11.60 -5.13 0.25
C VAL A 139 -11.23 -5.69 1.63
N TYR A 140 -12.23 -6.06 2.45
CA TYR A 140 -12.00 -6.64 3.76
C TYR A 140 -11.47 -8.08 3.68
N LYS A 141 -11.89 -8.83 2.65
CA LYS A 141 -11.51 -10.23 2.46
C LYS A 141 -9.98 -10.43 2.32
N PRO A 142 -9.26 -9.71 1.42
CA PRO A 142 -7.80 -9.85 1.34
C PRO A 142 -7.12 -9.41 2.63
N THR A 143 -7.57 -8.34 3.28
CA THR A 143 -6.93 -7.87 4.53
C THR A 143 -7.07 -8.89 5.66
N LYS A 144 -8.23 -9.54 5.76
CA LYS A 144 -8.48 -10.61 6.72
C LYS A 144 -7.62 -11.84 6.40
N ALA A 145 -7.66 -12.32 5.16
CA ALA A 145 -6.92 -13.50 4.75
C ALA A 145 -5.40 -13.32 4.88
N CYS A 146 -4.87 -12.16 4.47
CA CYS A 146 -3.46 -11.83 4.65
C CYS A 146 -3.07 -11.83 6.13
N HIS A 147 -3.87 -11.18 6.99
CA HIS A 147 -3.59 -11.18 8.42
C HIS A 147 -3.60 -12.60 9.02
N GLU A 148 -4.60 -13.42 8.70
CA GLU A 148 -4.70 -14.81 9.17
C GLU A 148 -3.51 -15.66 8.72
N MET A 149 -3.08 -15.54 7.46
CA MET A 149 -1.89 -16.22 6.96
C MET A 149 -0.61 -15.75 7.65
N MET A 150 -0.46 -14.44 7.87
CA MET A 150 0.69 -13.86 8.58
C MET A 150 0.77 -14.34 10.03
N VAL A 151 -0.36 -14.48 10.72
CA VAL A 151 -0.41 -15.03 12.08
C VAL A 151 0.06 -16.49 12.11
N VAL A 152 -0.33 -17.29 11.11
CA VAL A 152 0.13 -18.68 10.99
C VAL A 152 1.64 -18.75 10.72
N ASP A 153 2.15 -17.94 9.80
CA ASP A 153 3.58 -17.85 9.51
C ASP A 153 4.37 -17.41 10.75
N GLN A 154 3.91 -16.39 11.46
CA GLN A 154 4.51 -15.93 12.70
C GLN A 154 4.57 -17.03 13.77
N ALA A 155 3.48 -17.78 13.95
CA ALA A 155 3.42 -18.90 14.89
C ALA A 155 4.39 -20.05 14.54
N ASN A 156 4.73 -20.18 13.25
CA ASN A 156 5.72 -21.14 12.76
C ASN A 156 7.13 -20.55 12.64
N HIS A 157 7.36 -19.33 13.12
CA HIS A 157 8.63 -18.60 13.00
C HIS A 157 9.09 -18.39 11.55
N ILE A 158 8.13 -18.16 10.65
CA ILE A 158 8.35 -17.91 9.23
C ILE A 158 8.06 -16.43 8.97
N GLU A 159 8.94 -15.79 8.20
CA GLU A 159 8.72 -14.46 7.66
C GLU A 159 8.74 -14.55 6.14
N ALA A 160 7.64 -14.19 5.50
CA ALA A 160 7.56 -14.19 4.04
C ALA A 160 8.49 -13.12 3.44
N MET A 161 9.10 -13.43 2.30
CA MET A 161 10.16 -12.64 1.63
C MET A 161 9.82 -11.15 1.45
N ARG A 162 8.54 -10.81 1.23
CA ARG A 162 8.04 -9.44 1.03
C ARG A 162 6.89 -9.11 2.00
N ASN A 163 6.91 -9.73 3.19
CA ASN A 163 5.94 -9.51 4.26
C ASN A 163 4.48 -9.66 3.77
N ASP A 164 3.64 -8.63 3.95
CA ASP A 164 2.25 -8.65 3.51
C ASP A 164 2.06 -8.63 1.97
N GLU A 165 3.04 -8.15 1.20
CA GLU A 165 3.01 -8.18 -0.27
C GLU A 165 3.06 -9.62 -0.79
N SER A 166 3.84 -10.50 -0.15
CA SER A 166 3.85 -11.94 -0.48
C SER A 166 2.47 -12.57 -0.27
N HIS A 167 1.83 -12.28 0.87
CA HIS A 167 0.50 -12.76 1.20
C HIS A 167 -0.60 -12.21 0.29
N LEU A 168 -0.49 -10.93 -0.10
CA LEU A 168 -1.40 -10.31 -1.06
C LEU A 168 -1.30 -10.98 -2.43
N ASN A 169 -0.09 -11.27 -2.91
CA ASN A 169 0.12 -11.97 -4.17
C ASN A 169 -0.45 -13.39 -4.12
N LYS A 170 -0.26 -14.12 -3.02
CA LYS A 170 -0.91 -15.43 -2.79
C LYS A 170 -2.42 -15.31 -2.88
N TYR A 171 -3.01 -14.33 -2.20
CA TYR A 171 -4.46 -14.12 -2.20
C TYR A 171 -4.98 -13.83 -3.62
N LEU A 172 -4.38 -12.88 -4.33
CA LEU A 172 -4.83 -12.45 -5.66
C LEU A 172 -4.62 -13.51 -6.75
N LEU A 173 -3.65 -14.41 -6.57
CA LEU A 173 -3.47 -15.56 -7.44
C LEU A 173 -4.69 -16.49 -7.44
N TYR A 174 -5.30 -16.74 -6.27
CA TYR A 174 -6.48 -17.61 -6.16
C TYR A 174 -7.81 -16.85 -6.09
N HIS A 175 -7.77 -15.53 -5.91
CA HIS A 175 -8.92 -14.63 -5.91
C HIS A 175 -8.68 -13.50 -6.91
N LYS A 176 -8.92 -13.80 -8.19
CA LYS A 176 -8.54 -12.92 -9.29
C LYS A 176 -9.14 -11.52 -9.12
N PRO A 177 -8.32 -10.45 -9.24
CA PRO A 177 -8.83 -9.09 -9.17
C PRO A 177 -9.77 -8.81 -10.35
N THR A 178 -10.84 -8.05 -10.11
CA THR A 178 -11.76 -7.59 -11.16
C THR A 178 -11.21 -6.44 -11.98
N LYS A 179 -10.10 -5.84 -11.54
CA LYS A 179 -9.34 -4.83 -12.29
C LYS A 179 -7.86 -4.93 -11.96
N ILE A 180 -7.01 -4.77 -12.98
CA ILE A 180 -5.57 -4.65 -12.81
C ILE A 180 -5.18 -3.22 -13.17
N ILE A 181 -4.43 -2.57 -12.28
CA ILE A 181 -4.00 -1.19 -12.48
C ILE A 181 -2.53 -1.17 -12.89
N SER A 182 -2.26 -0.40 -13.94
CA SER A 182 -0.92 -0.24 -14.50
C SER A 182 0.06 0.39 -13.50
N PRO A 183 1.38 0.24 -13.73
CA PRO A 183 2.41 0.91 -12.94
C PRO A 183 2.33 2.44 -12.90
N GLU A 184 1.53 3.09 -13.77
CA GLU A 184 1.28 4.54 -13.69
C GLU A 184 0.78 4.99 -12.29
N TYR A 185 0.14 4.09 -11.53
CA TYR A 185 -0.43 4.35 -10.21
C TYR A 185 0.43 3.83 -9.05
N MET A 186 1.58 3.23 -9.33
CA MET A 186 2.63 3.01 -8.32
C MET A 186 3.96 3.00 -9.04
N TRP A 187 4.68 4.12 -8.94
CA TRP A 187 5.95 4.32 -9.63
C TRP A 187 7.11 4.55 -8.68
N THR A 188 8.18 3.77 -8.82
CA THR A 188 9.44 3.95 -8.10
C THR A 188 10.41 4.80 -8.92
N GLU A 189 10.88 5.94 -8.37
CA GLU A 189 11.84 6.80 -9.07
C GLU A 189 13.21 6.13 -9.29
N GLN A 190 13.56 5.06 -8.56
CA GLN A 190 14.83 4.34 -8.75
C GLN A 190 15.00 3.80 -10.18
N LYS A 191 13.91 3.42 -10.87
CA LYS A 191 13.98 3.06 -12.30
C LYS A 191 14.47 4.20 -13.19
N SER A 192 14.29 5.48 -12.82
CA SER A 192 14.82 6.60 -13.62
C SER A 192 16.35 6.69 -13.65
N LYS A 193 17.06 5.94 -12.80
CA LYS A 193 18.52 6.08 -12.64
C LYS A 193 19.35 4.82 -12.92
N GLY A 194 18.77 3.64 -13.13
CA GLY A 194 19.58 2.41 -13.08
C GLY A 194 19.28 1.28 -14.06
N ILE A 195 18.21 1.34 -14.87
CA ILE A 195 17.87 0.24 -15.79
C ILE A 195 17.58 0.72 -17.21
N TRP A 196 17.32 2.02 -17.40
CA TRP A 196 17.20 2.61 -18.73
C TRP A 196 18.57 3.13 -19.16
N ASP A 197 19.16 2.42 -20.12
CA ASP A 197 20.40 2.73 -20.83
C ASP A 197 20.68 4.23 -20.99
N GLU A 198 21.97 4.55 -20.99
CA GLU A 198 22.60 5.84 -21.28
C GLU A 198 22.21 6.50 -22.63
N GLN A 199 21.16 6.03 -23.31
CA GLN A 199 20.75 6.51 -24.63
C GLN A 199 19.38 7.18 -24.70
N LYS A 200 18.51 7.13 -23.67
CA LYS A 200 17.26 7.94 -23.66
C LYS A 200 16.80 8.36 -22.26
N PRO A 201 16.96 9.64 -21.85
CA PRO A 201 16.25 10.15 -20.69
C PRO A 201 14.74 10.21 -21.00
N GLY A 202 13.97 9.27 -20.46
CA GLY A 202 12.52 9.19 -20.69
C GLY A 202 11.83 8.07 -19.93
N LEU A 203 10.50 8.19 -19.78
CA LEU A 203 9.67 7.09 -19.29
C LEU A 203 9.67 5.92 -20.29
N PRO A 204 9.43 4.68 -19.83
CA PRO A 204 9.19 3.55 -20.73
C PRO A 204 8.06 3.87 -21.70
N TYR A 205 8.13 3.39 -22.94
CA TYR A 205 7.20 3.77 -24.02
C TYR A 205 5.72 3.44 -23.70
N ASN A 206 5.49 2.48 -22.81
CA ASN A 206 4.19 2.02 -22.34
C ASN A 206 3.65 2.78 -21.12
N ILE A 207 4.42 3.70 -20.54
CA ILE A 207 4.02 4.54 -19.40
C ILE A 207 3.82 5.97 -19.89
N LYS A 208 2.56 6.43 -19.90
CA LYS A 208 2.21 7.75 -20.42
C LYS A 208 2.20 8.81 -19.34
N ARG A 209 1.89 8.42 -18.10
CA ARG A 209 1.77 9.33 -16.95
C ARG A 209 2.30 8.68 -15.68
N ILE A 210 2.91 9.48 -14.81
CA ILE A 210 3.19 9.08 -13.43
C ILE A 210 2.13 9.74 -12.54
N ARG A 211 1.18 8.94 -12.08
CA ARG A 211 0.02 9.43 -11.30
C ARG A 211 0.26 9.37 -9.82
N PHE A 212 0.95 8.33 -9.35
CA PHE A 212 1.29 8.15 -7.95
C PHE A 212 2.67 7.49 -7.83
N LYS A 213 3.58 8.14 -7.10
CA LYS A 213 4.99 7.74 -7.05
C LYS A 213 5.57 7.78 -5.65
N THR A 214 6.58 6.95 -5.40
CA THR A 214 7.32 7.00 -4.14
C THR A 214 8.07 8.32 -4.00
N VAL A 215 8.17 8.81 -2.76
CA VAL A 215 9.00 9.96 -2.39
C VAL A 215 10.13 9.48 -1.51
N ASN A 216 11.34 9.95 -1.79
CA ASN A 216 12.47 9.73 -0.89
C ASN A 216 12.24 10.53 0.40
N LEU A 217 11.65 9.90 1.40
CA LEU A 217 11.57 10.43 2.76
C LEU A 217 12.98 10.43 3.36
N LYS A 218 13.78 11.45 3.05
CA LYS A 218 14.92 11.81 3.90
C LYS A 218 14.32 12.46 5.14
N LEU A 219 14.11 11.69 6.20
CA LEU A 219 13.79 12.25 7.51
C LEU A 219 14.86 13.30 7.88
N PRO A 220 14.49 14.46 8.45
CA PRO A 220 15.46 15.46 8.85
C PRO A 220 16.46 14.83 9.84
N ARG A 221 17.75 15.07 9.60
CA ARG A 221 18.85 14.60 10.47
C ARG A 221 18.65 15.17 11.87
N ASN A 222 18.14 14.35 12.80
CA ASN A 222 18.38 14.30 14.26
C ASN A 222 18.70 15.59 15.06
N GLN A 223 18.34 16.80 14.60
CA GLN A 223 18.68 18.05 15.31
C GLN A 223 17.47 18.77 15.92
N ASP A 224 16.23 18.37 15.62
CA ASP A 224 15.03 19.06 16.10
C ASP A 224 14.03 18.18 16.89
N LEU A 225 14.40 16.94 17.27
CA LEU A 225 13.56 16.08 18.11
C LEU A 225 13.94 16.19 19.61
N PRO A 226 12.97 16.30 20.54
CA PRO A 226 13.24 16.28 21.97
C PRO A 226 14.06 15.05 22.38
N LYS A 227 15.04 15.22 23.27
CA LYS A 227 16.12 14.26 23.58
C LYS A 227 15.68 12.85 24.02
N GLU A 228 14.41 12.63 24.35
CA GLU A 228 13.85 11.31 24.67
C GLU A 228 13.56 10.44 23.44
N ALA A 229 13.51 11.02 22.23
CA ALA A 229 13.35 10.29 20.97
C ALA A 229 14.69 9.93 20.27
N SER A 230 15.83 10.13 20.94
CA SER A 230 17.15 10.11 20.28
C SER A 230 17.93 8.78 20.40
N ARG A 231 17.35 7.73 20.98
CA ARG A 231 18.02 6.43 21.14
C ARG A 231 17.12 5.31 20.63
N LYS A 232 17.48 4.81 19.45
CA LYS A 232 16.74 3.90 18.55
C LYS A 232 15.80 4.71 17.67
N ASP A 233 16.09 4.73 16.38
CA ASP A 233 15.20 5.02 15.23
C ASP A 233 16.08 5.54 14.10
N SER A 234 16.83 4.60 13.51
CA SER A 234 17.51 4.77 12.23
C SER A 234 16.87 3.86 11.19
N GLU A 235 15.55 3.80 11.14
CA GLU A 235 14.83 3.07 10.08
C GLU A 235 13.69 3.93 9.53
N ARG A 236 13.28 3.61 8.31
CA ARG A 236 12.55 4.50 7.39
C ARG A 236 11.10 4.71 7.83
N GLY A 237 10.71 5.97 8.06
CA GLY A 237 9.37 6.52 7.82
C GLY A 237 8.19 5.83 8.52
N ASP A 238 8.00 6.08 9.81
CA ASP A 238 6.94 5.47 10.64
C ASP A 238 5.53 6.05 10.46
N GLY A 239 5.05 6.13 9.21
CA GLY A 239 3.67 6.50 8.92
C GLY A 239 2.98 5.51 8.00
N GLN A 240 1.71 5.22 8.25
CA GLN A 240 0.83 4.55 7.29
C GLN A 240 -0.38 5.45 7.06
N ALA A 241 -0.72 5.70 5.79
CA ALA A 241 -1.87 6.53 5.42
C ALA A 241 -2.86 5.68 4.62
N VAL A 242 -3.99 5.35 5.22
CA VAL A 242 -5.03 4.60 4.52
C VAL A 242 -6.07 5.61 4.02
N ILE A 243 -6.31 5.65 2.70
CA ILE A 243 -7.16 6.65 2.07
C ILE A 243 -8.51 6.00 1.79
N PHE A 244 -9.63 6.55 2.25
CA PHE A 244 -10.93 5.92 2.03
C PHE A 244 -11.86 6.84 1.23
N LEU A 245 -12.77 6.24 0.48
CA LEU A 245 -13.63 6.96 -0.45
C LEU A 245 -15.09 6.59 -0.29
N ARG A 246 -15.92 7.61 -0.12
CA ARG A 246 -17.38 7.45 -0.17
C ARG A 246 -17.88 7.94 -1.52
N THR A 247 -18.39 7.00 -2.32
CA THR A 247 -19.08 7.32 -3.57
C THR A 247 -20.57 7.39 -3.24
N LEU A 248 -21.10 8.59 -2.99
CA LEU A 248 -22.55 8.74 -2.97
C LEU A 248 -23.08 8.66 -4.39
N ASN A 249 -24.08 7.81 -4.60
CA ASN A 249 -25.09 8.03 -5.64
C ASN A 249 -25.88 9.31 -5.30
#